data_AF-A0A699ZSB6-F1
#
_entry.id   AF-A0A699ZSB6-F1
#
_cell.length_a   1.000
_cell.length_b   1.000
_cell.length_c   1.000
_cell.angle_alpha   90.00
_cell.angle_beta   90.00
_cell.angle_gamma   90.00
#
_symmetry.space_group_name_H-M   'P 1'
#
loop_
_entity.id
_entity.type
_entity.pdbx_description
1 polymer ?
#
loop_
_entity_poly.entity_id
_entity_poly.type
_entity_poly.pdbx_seq_one_letter_code
_entity_poly.pdbx_strand_id
1 'polypeptide(L)'
;TQAAERPVIVHRAVLGSVERMFAILTEHYAGKWPFWLNPRQVMVVPISESSYDYAKSLRGAIRKIGLHVDADCSDRKMQKKVREAQLAQYNYILVVGEAERTAQTVNV
;
A
#
# COMPACT_ATOMS: atom_id res chain seq x y z
N THR A 1 17.59 -41.94 43.81
CA THR A 1 17.44 -41.20 42.54
C THR A 1 16.18 -40.37 42.64
N GLN A 2 16.30 -39.04 42.67
CA GLN A 2 15.13 -38.14 42.71
C GLN A 2 14.36 -38.34 41.40
N ALA A 3 13.08 -38.72 41.49
CA ALA A 3 12.25 -38.85 40.30
C ALA A 3 12.15 -37.48 39.63
N ALA A 4 12.48 -37.39 38.34
CA ALA A 4 12.35 -36.15 37.59
C ALA A 4 10.88 -35.68 37.62
N GLU A 5 10.67 -34.42 38.00
CA GLU A 5 9.35 -33.81 38.03
C GLU A 5 8.79 -33.72 36.61
N ARG A 6 7.50 -34.06 36.42
CA ARG A 6 6.89 -34.11 35.09
C ARG A 6 6.73 -32.69 34.54
N PRO A 7 7.26 -32.37 33.35
CA PRO A 7 7.13 -31.03 32.79
C PRO A 7 5.70 -30.74 32.32
N VAL A 8 5.32 -29.46 32.36
CA VAL A 8 4.08 -28.95 31.74
C VAL A 8 4.36 -28.52 30.31
N ILE A 9 3.55 -28.99 29.36
CA ILE A 9 3.63 -28.58 27.95
C ILE A 9 2.57 -27.51 27.69
N VAL A 10 2.98 -26.35 27.19
CA VAL A 10 2.08 -25.25 26.80
C VAL A 10 2.10 -25.09 25.29
N HIS A 11 0.97 -25.36 24.65
CA HIS A 11 0.77 -25.06 23.23
C HIS A 11 0.15 -23.65 23.09
N ARG A 12 0.77 -22.78 22.28
CA ARG A 12 0.24 -21.43 22.01
C ARG A 12 0.31 -21.06 20.53
N ALA A 13 -0.73 -20.41 20.04
CA ALA A 13 -0.75 -19.70 18.77
C ALA A 13 -1.46 -18.36 18.98
N VAL A 14 -0.79 -17.25 18.67
CA VAL A 14 -1.34 -15.89 18.93
C VAL A 14 -2.40 -15.53 17.89
N LEU A 15 -2.10 -15.77 16.61
CA LEU A 15 -3.04 -15.53 15.51
C LEU A 15 -3.90 -16.75 15.18
N GLY A 16 -3.48 -17.95 15.63
CA GLY A 16 -4.01 -19.21 15.10
C GLY A 16 -3.51 -19.47 13.67
N SER A 17 -4.42 -19.85 12.77
CA SER A 17 -4.11 -19.97 11.33
C SER A 17 -4.01 -18.58 10.71
N VAL A 18 -2.96 -18.39 9.91
CA VAL A 18 -2.71 -17.12 9.21
C VAL A 18 -3.84 -16.85 8.21
N GLU A 19 -4.30 -17.87 7.49
CA GLU A 19 -5.39 -17.79 6.53
C GLU A 19 -6.70 -17.34 7.20
N ARG A 20 -7.02 -17.91 8.36
CA ARG A 20 -8.21 -17.50 9.13
C ARG A 20 -8.06 -16.06 9.65
N MET A 21 -6.88 -15.70 10.13
CA MET A 21 -6.62 -14.33 10.56
C MET A 21 -6.80 -13.34 9.40
N PHE A 22 -6.30 -13.66 8.20
CA PHE A 22 -6.51 -12.83 7.00
C PHE A 22 -7.98 -12.70 6.62
N ALA A 23 -8.78 -13.77 6.72
CA ALA A 23 -10.22 -13.69 6.49
C ALA A 23 -10.89 -12.72 7.48
N ILE A 24 -10.59 -12.84 8.79
CA ILE A 24 -11.10 -11.96 9.83
C ILE A 24 -10.69 -10.50 9.57
N LEU A 25 -9.41 -10.25 9.23
CA LEU A 25 -8.94 -8.90 8.96
C LEU A 25 -9.58 -8.31 7.69
N THR A 26 -9.82 -9.13 6.67
CA THR A 26 -10.48 -8.70 5.43
C THR A 26 -11.89 -8.19 5.72
N GLU A 27 -12.66 -8.91 6.53
CA GLU A 27 -14.00 -8.53 6.97
C GLU A 27 -13.96 -7.32 7.90
N HIS A 28 -13.06 -7.32 8.89
CA HIS A 28 -12.90 -6.23 9.87
C HIS A 28 -12.60 -4.89 9.21
N TYR A 29 -11.71 -4.87 8.22
CA TYR A 29 -11.35 -3.66 7.49
C TYR A 29 -12.27 -3.38 6.29
N ALA A 30 -13.18 -4.28 5.94
CA ALA A 30 -14.00 -4.19 4.73
C ALA A 30 -13.18 -3.87 3.46
N GLY A 31 -11.98 -4.46 3.36
CA GLY A 31 -11.01 -4.20 2.29
C GLY A 31 -10.20 -2.90 2.38
N LYS A 32 -10.46 -2.03 3.38
CA LYS A 32 -9.68 -0.81 3.66
C LYS A 32 -8.49 -1.11 4.57
N TRP A 33 -7.50 -1.80 4.02
CA TRP A 33 -6.34 -2.25 4.77
C TRP A 33 -5.55 -1.08 5.41
N PRO A 34 -5.03 -1.26 6.63
CA PRO A 34 -4.02 -0.37 7.19
C PRO A 34 -2.84 -0.24 6.24
N PHE A 35 -2.20 0.93 6.20
CA PHE A 35 -1.12 1.24 5.26
C PHE A 35 -0.01 0.18 5.23
N TRP A 36 0.38 -0.36 6.37
CA TRP A 36 1.46 -1.36 6.47
C TRP A 36 1.07 -2.75 5.94
N LEU A 37 -0.23 -3.05 5.85
CA LEU A 37 -0.75 -4.34 5.42
C LEU A 37 -1.31 -4.30 4.00
N ASN A 38 -1.64 -3.10 3.48
CA ASN A 38 -2.24 -2.96 2.17
C ASN A 38 -1.24 -3.33 1.06
N PRO A 39 -1.57 -4.27 0.15
CA PRO A 39 -0.73 -4.54 -1.01
C PRO A 39 -0.61 -3.35 -1.97
N ARG A 40 -1.51 -2.36 -1.88
CA ARG A 40 -1.60 -1.17 -2.73
C ARG A 40 -1.47 0.09 -1.89
N GLN A 41 -0.24 0.43 -1.50
CA GLN A 41 -0.01 1.53 -0.57
C GLN A 41 -0.16 2.90 -1.24
N VAL A 42 0.53 3.13 -2.35
CA VAL A 42 0.58 4.45 -3.02
C VAL A 42 0.31 4.33 -4.53
N MET A 43 -0.53 5.21 -5.07
CA MET A 43 -0.70 5.41 -6.50
C MET A 43 -0.23 6.81 -6.88
N VAL A 44 0.60 6.96 -7.90
CA VAL A 44 0.98 8.25 -8.48
C VAL A 44 0.19 8.51 -9.75
N VAL A 45 -0.50 9.64 -9.82
CA VAL A 45 -1.35 10.05 -10.94
C VAL A 45 -0.81 11.34 -11.56
N PRO A 46 -0.10 11.27 -12.69
CA PRO A 46 0.28 12.46 -13.45
C PRO A 46 -0.94 13.13 -14.12
N ILE A 47 -0.97 14.46 -14.10
CA ILE A 47 -2.03 15.27 -14.74
C ILE A 47 -1.88 15.28 -16.27
N SER A 48 -0.64 15.25 -16.79
CA SER A 48 -0.30 15.33 -18.21
C SER A 48 0.89 14.44 -18.56
N GLU A 49 1.12 14.20 -19.86
CA GLU A 49 2.29 13.47 -20.37
C GLU A 49 3.61 14.10 -19.94
N SER A 50 3.68 15.43 -19.85
CA SER A 50 4.86 16.17 -19.37
C SER A 50 5.26 15.79 -17.94
N SER A 51 4.34 15.24 -17.16
CA SER A 51 4.57 14.82 -15.77
C SER A 51 4.92 13.34 -15.64
N TYR A 52 4.98 12.56 -16.74
CA TYR A 52 5.21 11.12 -16.69
C TYR A 52 6.58 10.75 -16.16
N ASP A 53 7.62 11.48 -16.56
CA ASP A 53 8.97 11.20 -16.08
C ASP A 53 9.12 11.50 -14.59
N TYR A 54 8.46 12.56 -14.11
CA TYR A 54 8.40 12.87 -12.68
C TYR A 54 7.63 11.81 -11.89
N ALA A 55 6.49 11.33 -12.42
CA ALA A 55 5.75 10.24 -11.79
C ALA A 55 6.57 8.94 -11.71
N LYS A 56 7.32 8.61 -12.77
CA LYS A 56 8.23 7.44 -12.80
C LYS A 56 9.41 7.61 -11.84
N SER A 57 9.99 8.81 -11.72
CA SER A 57 11.08 9.07 -10.78
C SER A 57 10.59 8.95 -9.33
N LEU A 58 9.41 9.49 -9.02
CA LEU A 58 8.76 9.33 -7.70
C LEU A 58 8.50 7.87 -7.38
N ARG A 59 7.97 7.10 -8.33
CA ARG A 59 7.79 5.64 -8.18
C ARG A 59 9.11 4.97 -7.81
N GLY A 60 10.20 5.32 -8.49
CA GLY A 60 11.54 4.80 -8.19
C GLY A 60 12.02 5.18 -6.79
N ALA A 61 11.85 6.44 -6.39
CA ALA A 61 12.25 6.92 -5.06
C ALA A 61 11.46 6.24 -3.93
N ILE A 62 10.15 6.11 -4.09
CA ILE A 62 9.27 5.47 -3.10
C ILE A 62 9.53 3.96 -3.01
N ARG A 63 9.81 3.28 -4.13
CA ARG A 63 10.21 1.86 -4.09
C ARG A 63 11.55 1.65 -3.38
N LYS A 64 12.50 2.58 -3.51
CA LYS A 64 13.81 2.50 -2.82
C LYS A 64 13.68 2.52 -1.30
N ILE A 65 12.63 3.14 -0.75
CA ILE A 65 12.37 3.13 0.70
C ILE A 65 11.50 1.94 1.15
N GLY A 66 11.26 0.96 0.27
CA GLY A 66 10.57 -0.29 0.61
C GLY A 66 9.05 -0.23 0.55
N LEU A 67 8.47 0.84 -0.01
CA LEU A 67 7.03 0.99 -0.17
C LEU A 67 6.54 0.51 -1.53
N HIS A 68 5.35 -0.09 -1.56
CA HIS A 68 4.66 -0.44 -2.79
C HIS A 68 4.04 0.80 -3.42
N VAL A 69 4.42 1.08 -4.66
CA VAL A 69 3.89 2.21 -5.42
C VAL A 69 3.72 1.86 -6.89
N ASP A 70 2.58 2.29 -7.42
CA ASP A 70 2.27 2.27 -8.84
C ASP A 70 2.18 3.70 -9.39
N ALA A 71 2.34 3.84 -10.71
CA ALA A 71 2.20 5.12 -11.40
C ALA A 71 1.33 4.93 -12.64
N ASP A 72 0.18 5.61 -12.70
CA ASP A 72 -0.75 5.50 -13.82
C ASP A 72 -0.47 6.54 -14.91
N CYS A 73 0.43 6.18 -15.83
CA CYS A 73 0.78 6.97 -17.02
C CYS A 73 -0.09 6.62 -18.25
N SER A 74 -1.30 6.08 -18.07
CA SER A 74 -2.23 5.82 -19.19
C SER A 74 -2.82 7.12 -19.75
N ASP A 75 -3.27 7.11 -21.01
CA ASP A 75 -3.92 8.25 -21.68
C ASP A 75 -5.39 8.42 -21.26
N ARG A 76 -5.67 8.37 -19.95
CA ARG A 76 -7.02 8.52 -19.38
C ARG A 76 -7.09 9.81 -18.59
N LYS A 77 -8.29 10.40 -18.52
CA LYS A 77 -8.53 11.59 -17.69
C LYS A 77 -8.11 11.33 -16.24
N MET A 78 -7.40 12.29 -15.64
CA MET A 78 -6.89 12.19 -14.26
C MET A 78 -8.00 11.82 -13.25
N GLN A 79 -9.21 12.39 -13.38
CA GLN A 79 -10.33 12.06 -12.47
C GLN A 79 -10.72 10.57 -12.53
N LYS A 80 -10.63 9.95 -13.72
CA LYS A 80 -10.90 8.51 -13.90
C LYS A 80 -9.83 7.68 -13.20
N LYS A 81 -8.55 8.05 -13.34
CA LYS A 81 -7.43 7.37 -12.67
C LYS A 81 -7.56 7.43 -11.15
N VAL A 82 -7.85 8.61 -10.60
CA VAL A 82 -8.09 8.80 -9.16
C VAL A 82 -9.26 7.94 -8.68
N ARG A 83 -10.38 7.95 -9.41
CA ARG A 83 -11.56 7.14 -9.06
C ARG A 83 -11.24 5.64 -9.06
N GLU A 84 -10.52 5.14 -10.04
CA GLU A 84 -10.11 3.73 -10.10
C GLU A 84 -9.15 3.37 -8.96
N ALA A 85 -8.21 4.25 -8.62
CA ALA A 85 -7.31 4.04 -7.49
C ALA A 85 -8.05 4.02 -6.14
N GLN A 86 -9.06 4.88 -5.96
CA GLN A 86 -9.94 4.85 -4.79
C GLN A 86 -10.74 3.54 -4.70
N LEU A 87 -11.31 3.08 -5.82
CA LEU A 87 -12.05 1.80 -5.87
C LEU A 87 -11.14 0.61 -5.57
N ALA A 88 -9.90 0.65 -6.05
CA ALA A 88 -8.87 -0.34 -5.78
C ALA A 88 -8.30 -0.30 -4.35
N GLN A 89 -8.80 0.61 -3.50
CA GLN A 89 -8.43 0.81 -2.10
C GLN A 89 -6.95 1.16 -1.89
N TYR A 90 -6.38 2.03 -2.73
CA TYR A 90 -5.08 2.62 -2.42
C TYR A 90 -5.15 3.48 -1.16
N ASN A 91 -4.12 3.44 -0.30
CA ASN A 91 -4.10 4.30 0.90
C ASN A 91 -3.84 5.77 0.55
N TYR A 92 -2.91 6.03 -0.37
CA TYR A 92 -2.58 7.38 -0.83
C TYR A 92 -2.57 7.47 -2.35
N ILE A 93 -3.09 8.58 -2.88
CA ILE A 93 -3.15 8.85 -4.32
C ILE A 93 -2.44 10.19 -4.55
N LEU A 94 -1.18 10.11 -4.96
CA LEU A 94 -0.34 11.28 -5.18
C LEU A 94 -0.60 11.85 -6.57
N VAL A 95 -1.21 13.04 -6.65
CA VAL A 95 -1.43 13.73 -7.92
C VAL A 95 -0.24 14.66 -8.19
N VAL A 96 0.29 14.60 -9.41
CA VAL A 96 1.47 15.39 -9.81
C VAL A 96 1.28 16.07 -11.16
N GLY A 97 1.55 17.37 -11.20
CA GLY A 97 1.63 18.17 -12.41
C GLY A 97 2.94 18.92 -12.52
N GLU A 98 2.95 19.94 -13.38
CA GLU A 98 4.12 20.79 -13.62
C GLU A 98 4.51 21.62 -12.39
N ALA A 99 3.51 22.07 -11.61
CA ALA A 99 3.73 22.81 -10.38
C ALA A 99 4.44 21.95 -9.32
N GLU A 100 3.97 20.72 -9.10
CA GLU A 100 4.56 19.74 -8.19
C GLU A 100 5.96 19.33 -8.64
N ARG A 101 6.17 19.16 -9.96
CA ARG A 101 7.49 18.86 -10.54
C ARG A 101 8.48 19.98 -10.25
N THR A 102 8.08 21.24 -10.45
CA THR A 102 8.94 22.41 -10.23
C THR A 102 9.26 22.60 -8.75
N ALA A 103 8.27 22.42 -7.88
CA ALA A 103 8.43 22.57 -6.44
C ALA A 103 9.06 21.33 -5.75
N GLN A 104 9.25 20.22 -6.48
CA GLN A 104 9.66 18.92 -5.92
C GLN A 104 8.72 18.45 -4.79
N THR A 105 7.43 18.69 -4.97
CA THR A 105 6.36 18.30 -4.04
C THR A 105 5.41 17.30 -4.68
N VAL A 106 4.40 16.87 -3.92
CA VAL A 106 3.26 16.07 -4.39
C VAL A 106 1.99 16.60 -3.76
N ASN A 107 0.85 16.42 -4.43
CA ASN A 107 -0.47 16.63 -3.85
C ASN A 107 -1.02 15.27 -3.38
N VAL A 108 -1.58 15.20 -2.16
CA VAL A 108 -1.97 13.95 -1.47
C VAL A 108 -3.48 13.79 -1.39
#